data_AF-A0A165YYA0-F1
#
_entry.id   AF-A0A165YYA0-F1
#
_cell.length_a   1.000
_cell.length_b   1.000
_cell.length_c   1.000
_cell.angle_alpha   90.00
_cell.angle_beta   90.00
_cell.angle_gamma   90.00
#
_symmetry.space_group_name_H-M   'P 1'
#
loop_
_entity.id
_entity.type
_entity.pdbx_description
1 polymer ?
#
loop_
_entity_poly.entity_id
_entity_poly.type
_entity_poly.pdbx_seq_one_letter_code
_entity_poly.pdbx_strand_id
1 'polypeptide(L)'
;MTQVVNGLTSKTEMGGPMACMYLLGNPDHYKSHEFTSCYWRYYVQWVRNAWKVEGDGIEEDAMMDDEDERVVIGKKSGRYVVMSHVQDYVKRPRIYENINLYNWIRLAQKAPITK
;
A
#
# COMPACT_ATOMS: atom_id res chain seq x y z
N MET A 1 -20.23 -35.03 -10.21
CA MET A 1 -19.61 -33.73 -10.57
C MET A 1 -20.63 -32.78 -11.20
N THR A 2 -21.18 -33.08 -12.38
CA THR A 2 -22.14 -32.22 -13.10
C THR A 2 -23.40 -31.86 -12.31
N GLN A 3 -23.99 -32.78 -11.55
CA GLN A 3 -25.18 -32.49 -10.71
C GLN A 3 -24.91 -31.51 -9.57
N VAL A 4 -23.70 -31.55 -8.98
CA VAL A 4 -23.29 -30.65 -7.90
C VAL A 4 -23.03 -29.25 -8.45
N VAL A 5 -22.38 -29.16 -9.61
CA VAL A 5 -22.12 -27.89 -10.32
C VAL A 5 -23.43 -27.21 -10.72
N ASN A 6 -24.40 -27.97 -11.25
CA ASN A 6 -25.73 -27.44 -11.61
C ASN A 6 -26.51 -26.94 -10.38
N GLY A 7 -26.38 -27.61 -9.23
CA GLY A 7 -27.00 -27.19 -7.98
C GLY A 7 -26.37 -25.94 -7.35
N LEU A 8 -25.07 -25.71 -7.56
CA LEU A 8 -24.38 -24.50 -7.11
C LEU A 8 -24.64 -23.32 -8.04
N THR A 9 -24.52 -23.54 -9.36
CA THR A 9 -24.77 -22.52 -10.40
C THR A 9 -26.16 -21.87 -10.27
N SER A 10 -27.17 -22.67 -9.95
CA SER A 10 -28.55 -22.19 -9.75
C SER A 10 -28.79 -21.47 -8.43
N LYS A 11 -27.95 -21.66 -7.41
CA LYS A 11 -28.10 -21.08 -6.07
C LYS A 11 -27.22 -19.86 -5.81
N THR A 12 -26.10 -19.74 -6.52
CA THR A 12 -25.10 -18.67 -6.28
C THR A 12 -24.88 -17.77 -7.50
N GLU A 13 -25.69 -17.91 -8.57
CA GLU A 13 -25.55 -17.19 -9.86
C GLU A 13 -24.13 -17.24 -10.45
N MET A 14 -23.36 -18.24 -10.02
CA MET A 14 -21.95 -18.37 -10.34
C MET A 14 -21.83 -19.29 -11.56
N GLY A 15 -21.16 -18.85 -12.62
CA GLY A 15 -21.05 -19.65 -13.84
C GLY A 15 -20.46 -21.04 -13.56
N GLY A 16 -20.97 -22.08 -14.23
CA GLY A 16 -20.52 -23.47 -14.06
C GLY A 16 -18.99 -23.66 -14.05
N PRO A 17 -18.20 -22.98 -14.92
CA PRO A 17 -16.74 -23.03 -14.87
C PRO A 17 -16.13 -22.52 -13.54
N MET A 18 -16.73 -21.50 -12.94
CA MET A 18 -16.29 -20.90 -11.68
C MET A 18 -16.62 -21.83 -10.50
N ALA A 19 -17.81 -22.44 -10.49
CA ALA A 19 -18.16 -23.47 -9.50
C ALA A 19 -17.22 -24.69 -9.57
N CYS A 20 -16.84 -25.12 -10.78
CA CYS A 20 -15.82 -26.15 -10.97
C CYS A 20 -14.45 -25.73 -10.43
N MET A 21 -14.03 -24.46 -10.61
CA MET A 21 -12.76 -23.96 -10.03
C MET A 21 -12.74 -24.09 -8.51
N TYR A 22 -13.82 -23.68 -7.83
CA TYR A 22 -13.94 -23.80 -6.37
C TYR A 22 -13.93 -25.27 -5.91
N LEU A 23 -14.63 -26.16 -6.61
CA LEU A 23 -14.65 -27.60 -6.31
C LEU A 23 -13.28 -28.27 -6.51
N LEU A 24 -12.47 -27.75 -7.43
CA LEU A 24 -11.10 -28.20 -7.70
C LEU A 24 -10.06 -27.58 -6.74
N GLY A 25 -10.48 -26.65 -5.88
CA GLY A 25 -9.58 -25.95 -4.95
C GLY A 25 -8.64 -24.95 -5.61
N ASN A 26 -8.97 -24.48 -6.81
CA ASN A 26 -8.15 -23.48 -7.50
C ASN A 26 -8.33 -22.10 -6.84
N PRO A 27 -7.24 -21.35 -6.59
CA PRO A 27 -7.35 -19.99 -6.05
C PRO A 27 -8.04 -19.06 -7.05
N ASP A 28 -8.98 -18.23 -6.57
CA ASP A 28 -9.79 -17.29 -7.38
C ASP A 28 -8.99 -16.05 -7.85
N HIS A 29 -7.67 -16.18 -7.98
CA HIS A 29 -6.77 -15.08 -8.28
C HIS A 29 -5.54 -15.58 -9.01
N TYR A 30 -5.44 -15.23 -10.30
CA TYR A 30 -4.21 -15.38 -11.07
C TYR A 30 -3.29 -14.18 -10.80
N LYS A 31 -2.34 -14.34 -9.88
CA LYS A 31 -1.24 -13.37 -9.71
C LYS A 31 0.10 -14.07 -9.84
N SER A 32 0.84 -13.76 -10.89
CA SER A 32 2.25 -14.14 -10.98
C SER A 32 3.13 -13.26 -10.09
N HIS A 33 2.71 -12.04 -9.76
CA HIS A 33 3.52 -11.05 -9.05
C HIS A 33 2.67 -10.16 -8.15
N GLU A 34 3.13 -9.89 -6.94
CA GLU A 34 2.49 -8.95 -6.03
C GLU A 34 3.07 -7.53 -6.17
N PHE A 35 2.19 -6.56 -6.39
CA PHE A 35 2.53 -5.14 -6.39
C PHE A 35 2.21 -4.54 -5.02
N THR A 36 3.11 -3.69 -4.53
CA THR A 36 2.95 -2.92 -3.29
C THR A 36 2.96 -1.44 -3.61
N SER A 37 2.05 -0.68 -3.00
CA SER A 37 1.99 0.76 -3.15
C SER A 37 3.24 1.43 -2.57
N CYS A 38 3.91 2.25 -3.37
CA CYS A 38 5.10 3.00 -2.97
C CYS A 38 4.83 4.51 -3.09
N TYR A 39 4.78 5.22 -1.96
CA TYR A 39 4.51 6.67 -1.89
C TYR A 39 5.81 7.47 -2.02
N TRP A 40 6.61 7.17 -3.05
CA TRP A 40 7.96 7.72 -3.23
C TRP A 40 7.97 9.24 -3.42
N ARG A 41 6.99 9.78 -4.16
CA ARG A 41 6.90 11.21 -4.51
C ARG A 41 6.94 12.09 -3.26
N TYR A 42 6.05 11.83 -2.30
CA TYR A 42 5.94 12.61 -1.06
C TYR A 42 7.20 12.48 -0.19
N TYR A 43 7.83 11.30 -0.16
CA TYR A 43 9.08 11.11 0.56
C TYR A 43 10.22 11.94 -0.04
N VAL A 44 10.39 11.90 -1.37
CA VAL A 44 11.42 12.69 -2.05
C VAL A 44 11.19 14.18 -1.87
N GLN A 45 9.94 14.64 -1.96
CA GLN A 45 9.59 16.04 -1.70
C GLN A 45 9.93 16.44 -0.26
N TRP A 46 9.62 15.59 0.72
CA TRP A 46 9.98 15.82 2.12
C TRP A 46 11.50 15.92 2.34
N VAL A 47 12.28 15.01 1.75
CA VAL A 47 13.76 15.03 1.83
C VAL A 47 14.32 16.27 1.12
N ARG A 48 13.83 16.60 -0.08
CA ARG A 48 14.24 17.80 -0.83
C ARG A 48 13.97 19.07 -0.02
N ASN A 49 12.79 19.17 0.59
CA ASN A 49 12.44 20.31 1.46
C ASN A 49 13.35 20.41 2.69
N ALA A 50 13.68 19.27 3.33
CA ALA A 50 14.62 19.24 4.45
C ALA A 50 16.06 19.61 4.05
N TRP A 51 16.42 19.37 2.77
CA TRP A 51 17.74 19.63 2.21
C TRP A 51 17.82 20.92 1.40
N LYS A 52 16.80 21.80 1.45
CA LYS A 52 16.89 23.17 0.94
C LYS A 52 17.89 23.94 1.80
N VAL A 53 19.18 23.73 1.53
CA VAL A 53 20.29 24.53 2.01
C VAL A 53 20.17 25.90 1.37
N GLU A 54 20.36 26.97 2.15
CA GLU A 54 20.17 28.40 1.83
C GLU A 54 21.04 28.95 0.66
N GLY A 55 21.47 28.15 -0.31
CA GLY A 55 22.44 28.62 -1.30
C GLY A 55 22.54 27.90 -2.63
N ASP A 56 21.72 26.89 -2.94
CA ASP A 56 21.76 26.27 -4.26
C ASP A 56 20.46 26.53 -5.01
N GLY A 57 20.52 27.49 -5.94
CA GLY A 57 19.44 27.87 -6.86
C GLY A 57 19.16 26.79 -7.88
N ILE A 58 18.79 25.60 -7.39
CA ILE A 58 18.23 24.56 -8.24
C ILE A 58 16.85 25.05 -8.63
N GLU A 59 16.76 25.52 -9.86
CA GLU A 59 15.53 25.93 -10.54
C GLU A 59 14.44 24.92 -10.21
N GLU A 60 13.33 25.45 -9.68
CA GLU A 60 12.13 24.67 -9.39
C GLU A 60 11.75 23.95 -10.68
N ASP A 61 11.98 22.63 -10.70
CA ASP A 61 11.43 21.74 -11.72
C ASP A 61 9.91 21.78 -11.53
N ALA A 62 9.35 22.81 -12.14
CA ALA A 62 7.98 23.26 -12.09
C ALA A 62 7.12 22.29 -12.89
N MET A 63 7.02 21.03 -12.46
CA MET A 63 6.02 20.04 -12.91
C MET A 63 5.84 18.91 -11.88
N MET A 64 5.67 19.24 -10.60
CA MET A 64 5.07 18.30 -9.64
C MET A 64 3.80 18.95 -9.11
N ASP A 65 2.74 18.73 -9.88
CA ASP A 65 1.34 19.06 -9.61
C ASP A 65 1.03 19.18 -8.10
N ASP A 66 0.47 20.34 -7.72
CA ASP A 66 0.07 20.79 -6.37
C ASP A 66 -1.07 19.94 -5.77
N GLU A 67 -1.02 18.61 -5.91
CA GLU A 67 -1.76 17.75 -5.00
C GLU A 67 -0.96 17.68 -3.69
N ASP A 68 -1.31 18.59 -2.79
CA ASP A 68 -0.95 18.56 -1.38
C ASP A 68 -1.06 17.13 -0.84
N GLU A 69 -0.07 16.71 -0.05
CA GLU A 69 -0.08 15.40 0.58
C GLU A 69 -1.36 15.23 1.41
N ARG A 70 -2.25 14.33 0.98
CA ARG A 70 -3.46 13.99 1.73
C ARG A 70 -3.08 13.28 3.02
N VAL A 71 -3.07 14.03 4.11
CA VAL A 71 -2.88 13.48 5.46
C VAL A 71 -4.20 12.97 6.03
N VAL A 72 -4.16 11.81 6.68
CA VAL A 72 -5.34 11.24 7.35
C VAL A 72 -5.27 11.59 8.84
N ILE A 73 -6.27 12.33 9.34
CA ILE A 73 -6.34 12.65 10.77
C ILE A 73 -7.14 11.56 11.48
N GLY A 74 -6.45 10.73 12.26
CA GLY A 74 -7.06 9.72 13.12
C GLY A 74 -7.19 10.21 14.56
N LYS A 75 -8.36 10.01 15.20
CA LYS A 75 -8.51 10.23 16.65
C LYS A 75 -8.27 8.93 17.39
N LYS A 76 -7.21 8.85 18.20
CA LYS A 76 -6.89 7.68 19.03
C LYS A 76 -6.77 8.12 20.50
N SER A 77 -7.56 7.52 21.38
CA SER A 77 -7.56 7.79 22.83
C SER A 77 -7.65 9.29 23.20
N GLY A 78 -8.51 10.04 22.50
CA GLY A 78 -8.70 11.48 22.75
C GLY A 78 -7.66 12.40 22.11
N ARG A 79 -6.59 11.85 21.52
CA ARG A 79 -5.55 12.62 20.82
C ARG A 79 -5.72 12.51 19.30
N TYR A 80 -5.57 13.63 18.60
CA TYR A 80 -5.53 13.65 17.14
C TYR A 80 -4.12 13.27 16.69
N VAL A 81 -4.02 12.29 15.79
CA VAL A 81 -2.78 11.84 15.17
C VAL A 81 -2.94 12.04 13.67
N VAL A 82 -2.08 12.90 13.12
CA VAL A 82 -1.94 13.06 11.67
C VAL A 82 -1.09 11.89 11.18
N MET A 83 -1.66 11.05 10.32
CA MET A 83 -0.96 9.95 9.66
C MET A 83 -0.65 10.34 8.23
N SER A 84 0.63 10.33 7.89
CA SER A 84 1.15 10.58 6.56
C SER A 84 1.95 9.35 6.11
N HIS A 85 1.96 9.07 4.81
CA HIS A 85 2.73 7.96 4.24
C HIS A 85 4.24 8.20 4.39
N VAL A 86 4.68 9.46 4.46
CA VAL A 86 6.08 9.83 4.70
C VAL A 86 6.54 9.43 6.10
N GLN A 87 5.65 9.53 7.10
CA GLN A 87 5.99 9.18 8.49
C GLN A 87 6.37 7.72 8.64
N ASP A 88 5.82 6.82 7.83
CA ASP A 88 6.18 5.41 7.85
C ASP A 88 7.66 5.18 7.50
N TYR A 89 8.19 5.98 6.57
CA TYR A 89 9.58 5.92 6.15
C TYR A 89 10.50 6.55 7.19
N VAL A 90 10.11 7.70 7.75
CA VAL A 90 10.91 8.46 8.72
C VAL A 90 10.95 7.78 10.09
N LYS A 91 9.86 7.16 10.53
CA LYS A 91 9.73 6.52 11.84
C LYS A 91 9.96 5.01 11.81
N ARG A 92 10.64 4.51 10.76
CA ARG A 92 11.02 3.10 10.66
C ARG A 92 11.84 2.66 11.90
N PRO A 93 11.60 1.47 12.46
CA PRO A 93 12.40 0.94 13.57
C PRO A 93 13.89 0.87 13.23
N ARG A 94 14.75 1.22 14.21
CA ARG A 94 16.22 1.20 14.08
C ARG A 94 16.80 -0.17 13.73
N ILE A 95 16.12 -1.25 14.09
CA ILE A 95 16.54 -2.62 13.75
C ILE A 95 16.66 -2.81 12.22
N TYR A 96 15.91 -2.03 11.45
CA TYR A 96 15.93 -2.07 9.99
C TYR A 96 16.81 -0.99 9.36
N GLU A 97 17.64 -0.28 10.14
CA GLU A 97 18.51 0.80 9.64
C GLU A 97 19.43 0.33 8.50
N ASN A 98 19.92 -0.90 8.60
CA ASN A 98 20.79 -1.55 7.61
C ASN A 98 20.07 -1.89 6.28
N ILE A 99 18.74 -1.79 6.25
CA ILE A 99 17.93 -2.11 5.08
C ILE A 99 17.65 -0.81 4.33
N ASN A 100 17.91 -0.76 3.03
CA ASN A 100 17.53 0.40 2.23
C ASN A 100 16.00 0.58 2.19
N LEU A 101 15.53 1.78 1.84
CA LEU A 101 14.10 2.10 1.88
C LEU A 101 13.30 1.26 0.87
N TYR A 102 13.87 0.97 -0.30
CA TYR A 102 13.24 0.12 -1.32
C TYR A 102 12.94 -1.30 -0.81
N ASN A 103 13.92 -1.97 -0.20
CA ASN A 103 13.77 -3.31 0.37
C ASN A 103 12.78 -3.28 1.54
N TRP A 104 12.79 -2.22 2.33
CA TRP A 104 11.81 -2.08 3.41
C TRP A 104 10.38 -1.96 2.86
N ILE A 105 10.13 -1.13 1.85
CA ILE A 105 8.79 -0.99 1.24
C ILE A 105 8.31 -2.30 0.64
N ARG A 106 9.21 -3.07 0.01
CA ARG A 106 8.85 -4.37 -0.58
C ARG A 106 8.49 -5.43 0.46
N LEU A 107 9.16 -5.41 1.62
CA LEU A 107 9.04 -6.47 2.63
C LEU A 107 8.12 -6.10 3.81
N ALA A 108 7.86 -4.81 4.02
CA ALA A 108 7.05 -4.35 5.14
C ALA A 108 5.57 -4.64 4.90
N GLN A 109 5.01 -5.53 5.71
CA GLN A 109 3.56 -5.73 5.81
C GLN A 109 3.03 -5.05 7.06
N LYS A 110 2.11 -4.10 6.88
CA LYS A 110 1.41 -3.47 7.99
C LYS A 110 0.26 -4.35 8.44
N ALA A 111 0.31 -4.78 9.69
CA ALA A 111 -0.86 -5.39 10.33
C ALA A 111 -1.71 -4.29 10.98
N PRO A 112 -3.05 -4.40 10.93
CA PRO A 112 -3.89 -3.59 11.81
C PRO A 112 -3.52 -3.91 13.26
N ILE A 113 -3.46 -2.87 14.11
CA ILE A 113 -3.28 -3.08 15.55
C ILE A 113 -4.58 -3.68 16.07
N THR A 114 -4.61 -5.00 16.23
CA THR A 114 -5.69 -5.70 16.92
C THR A 114 -5.72 -5.25 18.38
N LYS A 115 -6.91 -4.91 18.88
CA LYS A 115 -7.13 -4.49 20.26
C LYS A 115 -6.89 -5.62 21.25
#